data_AF-A0A848ZSR4-F1
#
_entry.id   AF-A0A848ZSR4-F1
#
_cell.length_a   1.000
_cell.length_b   1.000
_cell.length_c   1.000
_cell.angle_alpha   90.00
_cell.angle_beta   90.00
_cell.angle_gamma   90.00
#
_symmetry.space_group_name_H-M   'P 1'
#
loop_
_entity.id
_entity.type
_entity.pdbx_description
1 polymer ?
#
loop_
_entity_poly.entity_id
_entity_poly.type
_entity_poly.pdbx_seq_one_letter_code
_entity_poly.pdbx_strand_id
1 'polypeptide(L)'
;MKRGCISMAESTDFKVEKFEEVSSLSLDIPVCSFSGKPAEYYIGLSGMDSSEEVRILGAISSEFVETAIVNVLGQGVDEIHWPVILDLKKEIYYHSYQAHARGLSAIMGWKELQG
;
A
#
# COMPACT_ATOMS: atom_id res chain seq x y z
N MET A 1 -16.33 -13.74 71.79
CA MET A 1 -17.21 -12.57 72.02
C MET A 1 -17.59 -11.99 70.67
N LYS A 2 -18.88 -11.69 70.50
CA LYS A 2 -19.56 -10.99 69.39
C LYS A 2 -19.94 -11.79 68.12
N ARG A 3 -21.27 -11.88 67.97
CA ARG A 3 -22.10 -12.33 66.84
C ARG A 3 -22.06 -11.29 65.71
N GLY A 4 -22.37 -11.72 64.49
CA GLY A 4 -22.84 -10.85 63.41
C GLY A 4 -23.45 -11.70 62.31
N CYS A 5 -24.77 -11.55 62.10
CA CYS A 5 -25.60 -12.32 61.17
C CYS A 5 -25.87 -11.52 59.87
N ILE A 6 -26.53 -12.19 58.91
CA ILE A 6 -27.40 -11.71 57.77
C ILE A 6 -26.68 -10.90 56.64
N SER A 7 -26.94 -11.09 55.33
CA SER A 7 -28.20 -11.36 54.61
C SER A 7 -28.02 -12.05 53.25
N MET A 8 -29.14 -12.61 52.76
CA MET A 8 -29.39 -13.16 51.41
C MET A 8 -29.73 -12.07 50.37
N ALA A 9 -29.88 -12.52 49.10
CA ALA A 9 -30.61 -11.92 47.96
C ALA A 9 -29.87 -10.80 47.21
N GLU A 10 -29.97 -10.60 45.88
CA GLU A 10 -30.63 -11.28 44.75
C GLU A 10 -30.07 -10.60 43.46
N SER A 11 -30.12 -11.35 42.36
CA SER A 11 -30.11 -10.97 40.94
C SER A 11 -29.89 -9.51 40.52
N THR A 12 -29.00 -9.29 39.55
CA THR A 12 -29.41 -8.71 38.25
C THR A 12 -28.41 -9.07 37.15
N ASP A 13 -28.97 -9.59 36.07
CA ASP A 13 -28.39 -9.79 34.76
C ASP A 13 -27.85 -8.45 34.24
N PHE A 14 -26.54 -8.35 34.03
CA PHE A 14 -25.97 -7.27 33.22
C PHE A 14 -25.23 -7.92 32.06
N LYS A 15 -26.01 -8.17 31.01
CA LYS A 15 -25.53 -8.47 29.67
C LYS A 15 -24.53 -7.38 29.29
N VAL A 16 -23.24 -7.70 29.35
CA VAL A 16 -22.19 -6.89 28.76
C VAL A 16 -22.52 -6.85 27.26
N GLU A 17 -23.08 -5.72 26.82
CA GLU A 17 -23.08 -5.38 25.42
C GLU A 17 -21.61 -5.37 25.02
N LYS A 18 -21.23 -6.45 24.32
CA LYS A 18 -19.99 -6.56 23.60
C LYS A 18 -20.01 -5.40 22.61
N PHE A 19 -19.45 -4.28 23.02
CA PHE A 19 -19.00 -3.25 22.11
C PHE A 19 -18.11 -3.99 21.12
N GLU A 20 -18.62 -4.15 19.90
CA GLU A 20 -17.79 -4.57 18.78
C GLU A 20 -16.64 -3.57 18.74
N GLU A 21 -15.49 -4.07 19.20
CA GLU A 21 -14.21 -3.46 19.03
C GLU A 21 -14.07 -3.27 17.53
N VAL A 22 -14.36 -2.06 17.06
CA VAL A 22 -14.00 -1.62 15.72
C VAL A 22 -12.48 -1.69 15.76
N SER A 23 -11.92 -2.83 15.34
CA SER A 23 -10.51 -2.96 15.06
C SER A 23 -10.19 -1.78 14.17
N SER A 24 -9.50 -0.81 14.77
CA SER A 24 -8.84 0.24 14.04
C SER A 24 -7.86 -0.52 13.17
N LEU A 25 -8.27 -0.78 11.93
CA LEU A 25 -7.40 -1.22 10.85
C LEU A 25 -6.31 -0.17 10.78
N SER A 26 -5.25 -0.38 11.56
CA SER A 26 -3.98 0.27 11.39
C SER A 26 -3.48 -0.27 10.07
N LEU A 27 -3.95 0.34 8.98
CA LEU A 27 -3.23 0.35 7.73
C LEU A 27 -1.91 1.02 8.08
N ASP A 28 -0.91 0.21 8.42
CA ASP A 28 0.47 0.66 8.51
C ASP A 28 0.83 1.17 7.13
N ILE A 29 0.69 2.48 6.94
CA ILE A 29 0.97 3.14 5.68
C ILE A 29 2.47 2.95 5.45
N PRO A 30 2.87 2.34 4.33
CA PRO A 30 4.28 2.11 4.07
C PRO A 30 5.01 3.45 4.00
N VAL A 31 6.29 3.43 4.34
CA VAL A 31 7.13 4.64 4.34
C VAL A 31 7.86 4.75 3.00
N CYS A 32 7.89 5.95 2.45
CA CYS A 32 8.59 6.26 1.21
C CYS A 32 10.10 6.05 1.36
N SER A 33 10.68 5.23 0.49
CA SER A 33 12.11 4.88 0.49
C SER A 33 13.03 6.08 0.25
N PHE A 34 12.52 7.18 -0.31
CA PHE A 34 13.31 8.38 -0.61
C PHE A 34 13.23 9.45 0.49
N SER A 35 12.09 9.60 1.14
CA SER A 35 11.82 10.74 2.04
C SER A 35 11.57 10.37 3.49
N GLY A 36 11.26 9.10 3.80
CA GLY A 36 10.83 8.70 5.14
C GLY A 36 9.42 9.16 5.53
N LYS A 37 8.70 9.85 4.62
CA LYS A 37 7.29 10.23 4.80
C LYS A 37 6.35 9.07 4.43
N PRO A 38 5.05 9.14 4.77
CA PRO A 38 4.08 8.18 4.25
C PRO A 38 4.13 8.09 2.71
N ALA A 39 4.11 6.86 2.20
CA ALA A 39 4.06 6.58 0.77
C ALA A 39 2.61 6.58 0.28
N GLU A 40 2.46 6.84 -1.01
CA GLU A 40 1.18 6.85 -1.72
C GLU A 40 1.10 5.71 -2.74
N TYR A 41 2.26 5.19 -3.15
CA TYR A 41 2.37 4.17 -4.17
C TYR A 41 3.44 3.14 -3.81
N TYR A 42 3.39 2.01 -4.51
CA TYR A 42 4.52 1.11 -4.70
C TYR A 42 5.11 1.28 -6.10
N ILE A 43 6.43 1.12 -6.22
CA ILE A 43 7.14 0.95 -7.49
C ILE A 43 7.56 -0.52 -7.62
N GLY A 44 7.38 -1.07 -8.81
CA GLY A 44 7.83 -2.41 -9.16
C GLY A 44 8.27 -2.53 -10.60
N LEU A 45 8.61 -3.76 -10.97
CA LEU A 45 8.96 -4.18 -12.32
C LEU A 45 8.04 -5.33 -12.73
N SER A 46 7.57 -5.31 -13.97
CA SER A 46 6.74 -6.36 -14.58
C SER A 46 7.20 -6.63 -16.01
N GLY A 47 6.81 -7.76 -16.57
CA GLY A 47 6.97 -8.02 -18.00
C GLY A 47 6.02 -7.17 -18.87
N MET A 48 5.80 -7.59 -20.11
CA MET A 48 4.99 -6.84 -21.07
C MET A 48 3.48 -6.99 -20.81
N ASP A 49 3.05 -8.11 -20.25
CA ASP A 49 1.65 -8.34 -19.95
C ASP A 49 1.33 -7.95 -18.50
N SER A 50 0.22 -7.24 -18.32
CA SER A 50 -0.38 -6.96 -17.01
C SER A 50 -0.76 -8.21 -16.21
N SER A 51 -0.79 -9.38 -16.85
CA SER A 51 -0.97 -10.68 -16.19
C SER A 51 0.30 -11.23 -15.55
N GLU A 52 1.48 -10.67 -15.87
CA GLU A 52 2.75 -11.09 -15.30
C GLU A 52 2.91 -10.57 -13.87
N GLU A 53 3.67 -11.32 -13.07
CA GLU A 53 3.88 -10.99 -11.66
C GLU A 53 4.66 -9.69 -11.52
N VAL A 54 4.11 -8.75 -10.73
CA VAL A 54 4.80 -7.49 -10.43
C VAL A 54 5.76 -7.69 -9.26
N ARG A 55 7.06 -7.58 -9.53
CA ARG A 55 8.09 -7.55 -8.49
C ARG A 55 8.15 -6.16 -7.86
N ILE A 56 7.52 -6.00 -6.69
CA ILE A 56 7.55 -4.76 -5.92
C ILE A 56 8.97 -4.51 -5.37
N LEU A 57 9.50 -3.31 -5.59
CA LEU A 57 10.85 -2.90 -5.20
C LEU A 57 10.86 -1.91 -4.03
N GLY A 58 9.79 -1.14 -3.83
CA GLY A 58 9.71 -0.20 -2.72
C GLY A 58 8.43 0.61 -2.70
N ALA A 59 8.19 1.30 -1.59
CA ALA A 59 7.10 2.26 -1.45
C ALA A 59 7.62 3.68 -1.67
N ILE A 60 6.82 4.53 -2.32
CA ILE A 60 7.21 5.87 -2.76
C ILE A 60 6.07 6.88 -2.57
N SER A 61 6.42 8.13 -2.31
CA SER A 61 5.48 9.26 -2.37
C SER A 61 5.35 9.76 -3.80
N SER A 62 4.23 10.41 -4.12
CA SER A 62 3.92 11.00 -5.43
C SER A 62 5.06 11.86 -6.00
N GLU A 63 5.68 12.68 -5.15
CA GLU A 63 6.79 13.57 -5.51
C GLU A 63 8.04 12.83 -6.03
N PHE A 64 8.18 11.52 -5.76
CA PHE A 64 9.33 10.69 -6.16
C PHE A 64 9.03 9.68 -7.27
N VAL A 65 7.84 9.67 -7.87
CA VAL A 65 7.48 8.68 -8.91
C VAL A 65 8.44 8.72 -10.11
N GLU A 66 8.71 9.90 -10.66
CA GLU A 66 9.66 10.02 -11.79
C GLU A 66 11.06 9.55 -11.41
N THR A 67 11.52 9.91 -10.20
CA THR A 67 12.82 9.48 -9.67
C THR A 67 12.90 7.97 -9.52
N ALA A 68 11.83 7.35 -9.02
CA ALA A 68 11.73 5.90 -8.87
C ALA A 68 11.78 5.18 -10.22
N ILE A 69 11.04 5.67 -11.22
CA ILE A 69 11.05 5.13 -12.59
C ILE A 69 12.48 5.17 -13.18
N VAL A 70 13.18 6.29 -13.06
CA VAL A 70 14.57 6.40 -13.54
C VAL A 70 15.49 5.44 -12.81
N ASN A 71 15.36 5.34 -11.48
CA ASN A 71 16.21 4.47 -10.67
C ASN A 71 16.04 2.99 -11.07
N VAL A 72 14.81 2.50 -11.21
CA VAL A 72 14.58 1.08 -11.55
C VAL A 72 15.02 0.74 -12.97
N LEU A 73 14.86 1.68 -13.93
CA LEU A 73 15.39 1.50 -15.29
C LEU A 73 16.92 1.52 -15.32
N GLY A 74 17.55 2.32 -14.45
CA GLY A 74 19.01 2.42 -14.34
C GLY A 74 19.70 1.22 -13.68
N GLN A 75 18.94 0.33 -13.03
CA GLN A 75 19.49 -0.84 -12.33
C GLN A 75 19.92 -1.99 -13.26
N GLY A 76 19.60 -1.94 -14.56
CA GLY A 76 20.10 -2.89 -15.56
C GLY A 76 19.71 -4.32 -15.25
N VAL A 77 18.48 -4.70 -15.59
CA VAL A 77 18.02 -6.10 -15.51
C VAL A 77 18.36 -6.85 -16.81
N ASP A 78 18.79 -8.11 -16.69
CA ASP A 78 19.15 -8.97 -17.83
C ASP A 78 17.98 -9.23 -18.80
N GLU A 79 16.74 -9.03 -18.33
CA GLU A 79 15.50 -9.17 -19.09
C GLU A 79 14.72 -7.84 -19.12
N ILE A 80 14.03 -7.56 -20.23
CA ILE A 80 13.24 -6.32 -20.38
C ILE A 80 12.07 -6.32 -19.40
N HIS A 81 12.21 -5.55 -18.34
CA HIS A 81 11.12 -5.27 -17.40
C HIS A 81 10.69 -3.81 -17.49
N TRP A 82 9.40 -3.60 -17.27
CA TRP A 82 8.72 -2.31 -17.34
C TRP A 82 8.41 -1.80 -15.94
N PRO A 83 8.75 -0.53 -15.62
CA PRO A 83 8.27 0.14 -14.43
C PRO A 83 6.74 0.08 -14.27
N VAL A 84 6.30 -0.31 -13.08
CA VAL A 84 4.90 -0.35 -12.70
C VAL A 84 4.71 0.45 -11.41
N ILE A 85 3.70 1.32 -11.40
CA ILE A 85 3.24 2.02 -10.20
C ILE A 85 1.95 1.35 -9.76
N LEU A 86 1.91 0.97 -8.48
CA LEU A 86 0.73 0.38 -7.86
C LEU A 86 0.24 1.30 -6.75
N ASP A 87 -1.07 1.28 -6.50
CA ASP A 87 -1.64 1.92 -5.33
C ASP A 87 -1.30 1.15 -4.04
N LEU A 88 -1.72 1.66 -2.88
CA LEU A 88 -1.47 0.99 -1.60
C LEU A 88 -2.23 -0.35 -1.44
N LYS A 89 -3.22 -0.63 -2.29
CA LYS A 89 -3.91 -1.92 -2.38
C LYS A 89 -3.20 -2.89 -3.33
N LYS A 90 -2.07 -2.49 -3.92
CA LYS A 90 -1.29 -3.23 -4.91
C LYS A 90 -2.04 -3.45 -6.23
N GLU A 91 -2.98 -2.57 -6.55
CA GLU A 91 -3.62 -2.52 -7.87
C GLU A 91 -2.76 -1.68 -8.81
N ILE A 92 -2.62 -2.10 -10.07
CA ILE A 92 -1.82 -1.38 -11.07
C ILE A 92 -2.48 -0.05 -11.38
N TYR A 93 -1.78 1.04 -11.03
CA TYR A 93 -2.19 2.40 -11.33
C TYR A 93 -1.55 2.91 -12.64
N TYR A 94 -0.31 2.48 -12.92
CA TYR A 94 0.39 2.80 -14.16
C TYR A 94 1.35 1.67 -14.55
N HIS A 95 1.42 1.37 -15.86
CA HIS A 95 2.33 0.38 -16.41
C HIS A 95 3.08 0.96 -17.62
N SER A 96 4.40 1.08 -17.54
CA SER A 96 5.14 1.84 -18.55
C SER A 96 5.18 1.20 -19.93
N TYR A 97 4.94 -0.11 -20.04
CA TYR A 97 4.73 -0.77 -21.33
C TYR A 97 3.60 -0.12 -22.15
N GLN A 98 2.51 0.31 -21.50
CA GLN A 98 1.40 0.98 -22.20
C GLN A 98 1.83 2.32 -22.81
N ALA A 99 2.72 3.04 -22.13
CA ALA A 99 3.33 4.25 -22.67
C ALA A 99 4.26 3.94 -23.84
N HIS A 100 5.08 2.90 -23.72
CA HIS A 100 5.97 2.44 -24.78
C HIS A 100 5.20 2.03 -26.05
N ALA A 101 4.10 1.30 -25.92
CA ALA A 101 3.23 0.92 -27.04
C ALA A 101 2.67 2.14 -27.81
N ARG A 102 2.64 3.32 -27.18
CA ARG A 102 2.23 4.59 -27.77
C ARG A 102 3.41 5.45 -28.26
N GLY A 103 4.64 4.95 -28.19
CA GLY A 103 5.85 5.69 -28.56
C GLY A 103 6.32 6.70 -27.51
N LEU A 104 5.88 6.56 -26.25
CA LEU A 104 6.26 7.44 -25.15
C LEU A 104 7.31 6.80 -24.25
N SER A 105 8.12 7.64 -23.59
CA SER A 105 8.94 7.18 -22.47
C SER A 105 8.08 6.87 -21.25
N ALA A 106 8.62 6.10 -20.31
CA ALA A 106 7.93 5.80 -19.04
C ALA A 106 7.55 7.08 -18.27
N ILE A 107 8.45 8.07 -18.23
CA ILE A 107 8.16 9.35 -17.55
C ILE A 107 7.07 10.14 -18.29
N MET A 108 7.09 10.17 -19.62
CA MET A 108 6.05 10.87 -20.38
C MET A 108 4.68 10.24 -20.18
N GLY A 109 4.61 8.90 -20.21
CA GLY A 109 3.36 8.20 -19.93
C GLY A 109 2.81 8.47 -18.54
N TRP A 110 3.67 8.52 -17.52
CA TRP A 110 3.27 8.94 -16.17
C TRP A 110 2.70 10.36 -16.16
N LYS A 111 3.38 11.32 -16.79
CA LYS A 111 2.95 12.73 -16.84
C LYS A 111 1.59 12.92 -17.49
N GLU A 112 1.29 12.16 -18.55
CA GLU A 112 -0.02 12.23 -19.20
C GLU A 112 -1.18 11.77 -18.29
N LEU A 113 -0.93 10.87 -17.34
CA LEU A 113 -1.95 10.45 -16.36
C LEU A 113 -2.25 11.49 -15.29
N GLN A 114 -1.34 12.45 -15.07
CA GLN A 114 -1.50 13.50 -14.06
C GLN A 114 -2.24 14.74 -14.61
N GLY A 115 -2.71 14.68 -15.86
CA GLY A 115 -3.32 15.79 -16.61
C GLY A 115 -4.61 16.33 -16.00
#